data_AF-A0A3B9SJJ4-F1
#
_entry.id   AF-A0A3B9SJJ4-F1
#
_cell.length_a   1.000
_cell.length_b   1.000
_cell.length_c   1.000
_cell.angle_alpha   90.00
_cell.angle_beta   90.00
_cell.angle_gamma   90.00
#
_symmetry.space_group_name_H-M   'P 1'
#
loop_
_entity.id
_entity.type
_entity.pdbx_description
1 polymer ?
#
loop_
_entity_poly.entity_id
_entity_poly.type
_entity_poly.pdbx_seq_one_letter_code
_entity_poly.pdbx_strand_id
1 'polypeptide(L)'
;MNTNTIERILIGFGTVVLLGLAASYVVAPLKEYNSTLRIAAIVGVALYAVYSFLVQSKDQKEIYSAEKEAEKFESQARKERRRGDELQEANLTLQADLAAAKKEAEALNARVAELEATLAEKG
;
A
#
# COMPACT_ATOMS: atom_id res chain seq x y z
N MET A 1 -11.53 -23.35 -10.11
CA MET A 1 -10.89 -24.52 -9.47
C MET A 1 -9.83 -23.98 -8.52
N ASN A 2 -9.91 -24.27 -7.21
CA ASN A 2 -9.06 -23.63 -6.21
C ASN A 2 -7.59 -24.00 -6.43
N THR A 3 -6.68 -23.02 -6.34
CA THR A 3 -5.22 -23.18 -6.46
C THR A 3 -4.71 -24.32 -5.57
N ASN A 4 -5.22 -24.38 -4.34
CA ASN A 4 -4.94 -25.44 -3.36
C ASN A 4 -5.34 -26.87 -3.83
N THR A 5 -6.39 -27.01 -4.64
CA THR A 5 -6.80 -28.31 -5.19
C THR A 5 -5.83 -28.80 -6.27
N ILE A 6 -5.36 -27.91 -7.14
CA ILE A 6 -4.39 -28.24 -8.20
C ILE A 6 -3.04 -28.61 -7.58
N GLU A 7 -2.59 -27.84 -6.59
CA GLU A 7 -1.34 -28.09 -5.88
C GLU A 7 -1.35 -29.45 -5.16
N ARG A 8 -2.45 -29.80 -4.49
CA ARG A 8 -2.62 -31.12 -3.86
C ARG A 8 -2.57 -32.28 -4.87
N ILE A 9 -3.16 -32.09 -6.06
CA ILE A 9 -3.12 -33.09 -7.13
C ILE A 9 -1.69 -33.24 -7.67
N LEU A 10 -1.00 -32.12 -7.93
CA LEU A 10 0.40 -32.12 -8.40
C LEU A 10 1.35 -32.77 -7.39
N ILE A 11 1.22 -32.44 -6.11
CA ILE A 11 2.03 -33.02 -5.02
C ILE A 11 1.72 -34.52 -4.88
N GLY A 12 0.44 -34.91 -4.88
CA GLY A 12 0.03 -36.30 -4.79
C GLY A 12 0.58 -37.15 -5.94
N PHE A 13 0.43 -36.66 -7.18
CA PHE A 13 0.98 -37.31 -8.37
C PHE A 13 2.51 -37.38 -8.33
N GLY A 14 3.18 -36.27 -8.01
CA GLY A 14 4.64 -36.21 -7.91
C GLY A 14 5.19 -37.18 -6.86
N THR A 15 4.52 -37.29 -5.71
CA THR A 15 4.90 -38.24 -4.65
C THR A 15 4.82 -39.68 -5.14
N VAL A 16 3.74 -40.06 -5.81
CA VAL A 16 3.57 -41.42 -6.35
C VAL A 16 4.63 -41.74 -7.42
N VAL A 17 4.91 -40.79 -8.31
CA VAL A 17 5.92 -40.96 -9.36
C VAL A 17 7.33 -41.10 -8.78
N LEU A 18 7.69 -40.29 -7.77
CA LEU A 18 8.99 -40.37 -7.11
C LEU A 18 9.17 -41.67 -6.31
N LEU A 19 8.11 -42.12 -5.63
CA LEU A 19 8.12 -43.41 -4.93
C LEU A 19 8.24 -44.58 -5.90
N GLY A 20 7.51 -44.55 -7.01
CA GLY A 20 7.63 -45.55 -8.08
C GLY A 20 9.03 -45.56 -8.69
N LEU A 21 9.61 -44.38 -8.93
CA LEU A 21 10.97 -44.24 -9.42
C LEU A 21 11.99 -44.79 -8.42
N ALA A 22 11.87 -44.48 -7.14
CA ALA A 22 12.74 -45.04 -6.09
C ALA A 22 12.64 -46.58 -6.03
N ALA A 23 11.41 -47.12 -6.05
CA ALA A 23 11.16 -48.55 -6.05
C ALA A 23 11.73 -49.25 -7.30
N SER A 24 11.74 -48.57 -8.46
CA SER A 24 12.30 -49.12 -9.71
C SER A 24 13.79 -49.43 -9.67
N TYR A 25 14.55 -48.87 -8.72
CA TYR A 25 15.97 -49.20 -8.54
C TYR A 25 16.21 -50.48 -7.75
N VAL A 26 15.23 -50.92 -6.95
CA VAL A 26 15.38 -52.04 -6.02
C VAL A 26 14.52 -53.24 -6.44
N VAL A 27 13.36 -52.99 -7.05
CA VAL A 27 12.36 -54.02 -7.40
C VAL A 27 12.51 -54.39 -8.89
N ALA A 28 12.90 -55.63 -9.16
CA ALA A 28 13.20 -56.12 -10.52
C ALA A 28 12.06 -55.90 -11.55
N PRO A 29 10.78 -56.17 -11.24
CA PRO A 29 9.66 -55.86 -12.14
C PRO A 29 9.51 -54.39 -12.51
N LEU A 30 9.92 -53.46 -11.64
CA LEU A 30 9.82 -52.03 -11.90
C LEU A 30 11.02 -51.47 -12.66
N LYS A 31 12.10 -52.24 -12.79
CA LYS A 31 13.36 -51.80 -13.42
C LYS A 31 13.18 -51.47 -14.90
N GLU A 32 12.29 -52.20 -15.59
CA GLU A 32 11.93 -51.96 -16.99
C GLU A 32 11.21 -50.61 -17.19
N TYR A 33 10.52 -50.12 -16.16
CA TYR A 33 9.79 -48.85 -16.18
C TYR A 33 10.63 -47.65 -15.72
N ASN A 34 11.89 -47.86 -15.33
CA ASN A 34 12.77 -46.81 -14.78
C ASN A 34 12.90 -45.60 -15.71
N SER A 35 13.10 -45.82 -17.01
CA SER A 35 13.23 -44.74 -18.00
C SER A 35 11.94 -43.90 -18.09
N THR A 36 10.79 -44.56 -18.15
CA THR A 36 9.47 -43.91 -18.19
C THR A 36 9.19 -43.12 -16.91
N LEU A 37 9.52 -43.68 -15.74
CA LEU A 37 9.35 -43.01 -14.44
C LEU A 37 10.27 -41.80 -14.29
N ARG A 38 11.51 -41.85 -14.81
CA ARG A 38 12.41 -40.69 -14.84
C ARG A 38 11.84 -39.57 -15.71
N ILE A 39 11.34 -39.88 -16.90
CA ILE A 39 10.72 -38.89 -17.79
C ILE A 39 9.49 -38.29 -17.11
N ALA A 40 8.62 -39.11 -16.51
CA ALA A 40 7.45 -38.65 -15.77
C ALA A 40 7.83 -37.73 -14.60
N ALA A 41 8.90 -38.03 -13.86
CA ALA A 41 9.39 -37.19 -12.78
C ALA A 41 9.90 -35.83 -13.31
N ILE A 42 10.69 -35.82 -14.38
CA ILE A 42 11.22 -34.58 -15.00
C ILE A 42 10.07 -33.70 -15.51
N VAL A 43 9.11 -34.30 -16.23
CA VAL A 43 7.93 -33.59 -16.74
C VAL A 43 7.08 -33.05 -15.58
N GLY A 44 6.89 -33.84 -14.52
CA GLY A 44 6.18 -33.41 -13.32
C GLY A 44 6.82 -32.19 -12.65
N VAL A 45 8.15 -32.17 -12.51
CA VAL A 45 8.89 -31.04 -11.96
C VAL A 45 8.79 -29.81 -12.87
N ALA A 46 8.92 -29.98 -14.19
CA ALA A 46 8.78 -28.89 -15.14
C ALA A 46 7.38 -28.25 -15.10
N LEU A 47 6.32 -29.07 -15.06
CA LEU A 47 4.95 -28.59 -14.93
C LEU A 47 4.72 -27.85 -13.62
N TYR A 48 5.27 -28.36 -12.51
CA TYR A 48 5.18 -27.68 -11.21
C TYR A 48 5.92 -26.34 -11.21
N ALA A 49 7.09 -26.24 -11.82
CA ALA A 49 7.84 -24.99 -11.93
C ALA A 49 7.07 -23.92 -12.73
N VAL A 50 6.48 -24.30 -13.87
CA VAL A 50 5.63 -23.41 -14.67
C VAL A 50 4.38 -22.97 -13.89
N TYR A 51 3.73 -23.90 -13.20
CA TYR A 51 2.59 -23.60 -12.35
C TYR A 51 2.97 -22.61 -11.23
N SER A 52 4.07 -22.86 -10.53
CA SER A 52 4.57 -21.99 -9.45
C SER A 52 4.88 -20.59 -9.97
N PHE A 53 5.50 -20.46 -11.14
CA PHE A 53 5.76 -19.15 -11.76
C PHE A 53 4.46 -18.41 -12.13
N LEU A 54 3.45 -19.12 -12.63
CA LEU A 54 2.15 -18.54 -12.96
C LEU A 54 1.37 -18.10 -11.71
N VAL A 55 1.47 -18.82 -10.60
CA VAL A 55 0.86 -18.44 -9.33
C VAL A 55 1.60 -17.24 -8.73
N GLN A 56 2.93 -17.31 -8.62
CA GLN A 56 3.74 -16.22 -8.07
C GLN A 56 3.55 -14.91 -8.84
N SER A 57 3.47 -14.96 -10.18
CA SER A 57 3.24 -13.76 -10.99
C SER A 57 1.84 -13.15 -10.85
N LYS A 58 0.83 -13.94 -10.42
CA LYS A 58 -0.50 -13.43 -10.08
C LYS A 58 -0.48 -12.80 -8.68
N ASP A 59 0.09 -13.50 -7.71
CA ASP A 59 0.18 -13.01 -6.33
C ASP A 59 1.02 -11.72 -6.24
N GLN A 60 2.11 -11.61 -7.01
CA GLN A 60 2.90 -10.38 -7.08
C GLN A 60 2.12 -9.18 -7.61
N LYS A 61 1.23 -9.39 -8.60
CA LYS A 61 0.42 -8.29 -9.14
C LYS A 61 -0.58 -7.79 -8.11
N GLU A 62 -1.16 -8.69 -7.34
CA GLU A 62 -2.16 -8.38 -6.33
C GLU A 62 -1.53 -7.62 -5.14
N ILE A 63 -0.36 -8.08 -4.68
CA ILE A 63 0.42 -7.40 -3.64
C ILE A 63 0.87 -6.01 -4.11
N TYR A 64 1.42 -5.90 -5.33
CA TYR A 64 1.87 -4.63 -5.87
C TYR A 64 0.70 -3.63 -6.05
N SER A 65 -0.49 -4.10 -6.41
CA SER A 65 -1.68 -3.24 -6.44
C SER A 65 -2.11 -2.77 -5.06
N ALA A 66 -2.08 -3.63 -4.05
CA ALA A 66 -2.43 -3.29 -2.68
C ALA A 66 -1.43 -2.30 -2.05
N GLU A 67 -0.13 -2.51 -2.27
CA GLU A 67 0.92 -1.57 -1.83
C GLU A 67 0.77 -0.21 -2.48
N LYS A 68 0.47 -0.17 -3.79
CA LYS A 68 0.27 1.08 -4.52
C LYS A 68 -1.00 1.82 -4.09
N GLU A 69 -2.04 1.11 -3.68
CA GLU A 69 -3.23 1.72 -3.07
C GLU A 69 -2.91 2.25 -1.67
N ALA A 70 -2.20 1.49 -0.84
CA ALA A 70 -1.76 1.93 0.48
C ALA A 70 -0.88 3.20 0.40
N GLU A 71 0.05 3.25 -0.55
CA GLU A 71 0.90 4.42 -0.80
C GLU A 71 0.08 5.64 -1.23
N LYS A 72 -0.96 5.45 -2.05
CA LYS A 72 -1.88 6.53 -2.42
C LYS A 72 -2.67 7.05 -1.21
N PHE A 73 -3.16 6.17 -0.34
CA PHE A 73 -3.86 6.57 0.87
C PHE A 73 -2.95 7.30 1.85
N GLU A 74 -1.70 6.84 2.01
CA GLU A 74 -0.72 7.52 2.86
C GLU A 74 -0.37 8.91 2.31
N SER A 75 -0.16 9.02 0.99
CA SER A 75 0.05 10.28 0.29
C SER A 75 -1.09 11.26 0.50
N GLN A 76 -2.34 10.80 0.35
CA GLN A 76 -3.52 11.62 0.59
C GLN A 76 -3.63 12.07 2.06
N ALA A 77 -3.42 11.16 3.01
CA ALA A 77 -3.44 11.48 4.43
C ALA A 77 -2.36 12.49 4.83
N ARG A 78 -1.14 12.37 4.28
CA ARG A 78 -0.07 13.35 4.49
C ARG A 78 -0.42 14.72 3.91
N LYS A 79 -1.02 14.75 2.71
CA LYS A 79 -1.44 15.99 2.06
C LYS A 79 -2.54 16.69 2.86
N GLU A 80 -3.49 15.93 3.40
CA GLU A 80 -4.59 16.47 4.20
C GLU A 80 -4.13 16.99 5.56
N ARG A 81 -3.18 16.28 6.23
CA ARG A 81 -2.52 16.80 7.44
C ARG A 81 -1.80 18.11 7.20
N ARG A 82 -0.98 18.20 6.15
CA ARG A 82 -0.31 19.47 5.78
C ARG A 82 -1.30 20.60 5.54
N ARG A 83 -2.42 20.30 4.87
CA ARG A 83 -3.49 21.27 4.64
C ARG A 83 -4.13 21.74 5.95
N GLY A 84 -4.29 20.83 6.92
CA GLY A 84 -4.75 21.16 8.27
C GLY A 84 -3.79 22.09 9.00
N ASP A 85 -2.49 21.79 8.96
CA ASP A 85 -1.45 22.61 9.58
C ASP A 85 -1.38 24.00 8.94
N GLU A 86 -1.42 24.09 7.60
CA GLU A 86 -1.46 25.35 6.85
C GLU A 86 -2.71 26.19 7.19
N LEU A 87 -3.88 25.55 7.30
CA LEU A 87 -5.12 26.24 7.67
C LEU A 87 -5.10 26.73 9.13
N GLN A 88 -4.44 26.00 10.01
CA GLN A 88 -4.28 26.39 11.41
C GLN A 88 -3.33 27.58 11.54
N GLU A 89 -2.20 27.55 10.84
CA GLU A 89 -1.25 28.66 10.79
C GLU A 89 -1.87 29.93 10.17
N ALA A 90 -2.63 29.77 9.08
CA ALA A 90 -3.37 30.87 8.47
C ALA A 90 -4.41 31.46 9.44
N ASN A 91 -5.13 30.63 10.20
CA ASN A 91 -6.08 31.11 11.20
C ASN A 91 -5.40 31.89 12.33
N LEU A 92 -4.27 31.41 12.84
CA LEU A 92 -3.50 32.11 13.87
C LEU A 92 -3.00 33.47 13.37
N THR A 93 -2.54 33.51 12.12
CA THR A 93 -2.08 34.75 11.47
C THR A 93 -3.23 35.74 11.31
N LEU A 94 -4.37 35.28 10.79
CA LEU A 94 -5.58 36.11 10.65
C LEU A 94 -6.09 36.63 12.00
N GLN A 95 -6.02 35.83 13.06
CA GLN A 95 -6.39 36.28 14.41
C GLN A 95 -5.45 37.37 14.93
N ALA A 96 -4.14 37.24 14.68
CA ALA A 96 -3.16 38.26 15.04
C ALA A 96 -3.40 39.56 14.27
N ASP A 97 -3.63 39.48 12.96
CA ASP A 97 -3.93 40.64 12.11
C ASP A 97 -5.23 41.35 12.55
N LEU A 98 -6.26 40.58 12.88
CA LEU A 98 -7.54 41.12 13.35
C LEU A 98 -7.38 41.83 14.71
N ALA A 99 -6.57 41.26 15.62
CA ALA A 99 -6.25 41.90 16.88
C ALA A 99 -5.45 43.21 16.69
N ALA A 100 -4.48 43.22 15.79
CA ALA A 100 -3.71 44.41 15.45
C ALA A 100 -4.62 45.51 14.85
N ALA A 101 -5.44 45.17 13.86
CA ALA A 101 -6.38 46.08 13.23
C ALA A 101 -7.40 46.66 14.21
N LYS A 102 -7.92 45.85 15.15
CA LYS A 102 -8.79 46.35 16.23
C LYS A 102 -8.10 47.40 17.09
N LYS A 103 -6.84 47.16 17.48
CA LYS A 103 -6.07 48.08 18.30
C LYS A 103 -5.80 49.40 17.57
N GLU A 104 -5.52 49.36 16.27
CA GLU A 104 -5.37 50.57 15.46
C GLU A 104 -6.68 51.35 15.33
N ALA A 105 -7.81 50.66 15.13
CA ALA A 105 -9.12 51.30 15.08
C ALA A 105 -9.49 51.98 16.40
N GLU A 106 -9.21 51.35 17.53
CA GLU A 106 -9.39 51.94 18.86
C GLU A 106 -8.51 53.18 19.06
N ALA A 107 -7.23 53.11 18.66
CA ALA A 107 -6.31 54.24 18.75
C ALA A 107 -6.73 55.42 17.86
N LEU A 108 -7.21 55.15 16.64
CA LEU A 108 -7.74 56.17 15.74
C LEU A 108 -9.01 56.80 16.30
N ASN A 109 -9.94 56.00 16.82
CA ASN A 109 -11.16 56.53 17.46
C ASN A 109 -10.83 57.43 18.65
N ALA A 110 -9.86 57.05 19.49
CA ALA A 110 -9.42 57.90 20.60
C ALA A 110 -8.85 59.24 20.11
N ARG A 111 -8.03 59.22 19.06
CA ARG A 111 -7.49 60.45 18.45
C ARG A 111 -8.57 61.33 17.83
N VAL A 112 -9.57 60.74 17.18
CA VAL A 112 -10.71 61.49 16.63
C VAL A 112 -11.47 62.17 17.77
N ALA A 113 -11.79 61.46 18.85
CA ALA A 113 -12.47 62.02 20.00
C ALA A 113 -11.67 63.16 20.67
N GLU A 114 -10.34 63.01 20.78
CA GLU A 114 -9.47 64.07 21.29
C GLU A 114 -9.47 65.31 20.38
N LEU A 115 -9.37 65.13 19.06
CA LEU A 115 -9.44 66.22 18.10
C LEU A 115 -10.80 66.94 18.12
N GLU A 116 -11.90 66.19 18.22
CA GLU A 116 -13.26 66.74 18.34
C GLU A 116 -13.40 67.59 19.62
N ALA A 117 -12.90 67.10 20.76
CA ALA A 117 -12.89 67.85 22.01
C ALA A 117 -12.06 69.15 21.89
N THR A 118 -10.87 69.06 21.29
CA THR A 118 -9.99 70.24 21.10
C THR A 118 -10.60 71.28 20.15
N LEU A 119 -11.36 70.84 19.15
CA LEU A 119 -12.09 71.73 18.23
C LEU A 119 -13.26 72.41 18.94
N ALA A 120 -13.99 71.68 19.78
CA ALA A 120 -15.09 72.22 20.57
C ALA A 120 -14.63 73.29 21.59
N GLU A 121 -13.41 73.20 22.11
CA GLU A 121 -12.83 74.22 22.99
C GLU A 121 -12.33 75.48 22.26
N LYS A 122 -12.13 75.40 20.94
CA LYS A 122 -11.62 76.52 20.11
C LYS A 122 -12.69 77.27 19.31
N GLY A 123 -13.91 76.73 19.23
CA GLY A 123 -15.08 77.37 18.60
C GLY A 123 -15.91 78.13 19.62
#